data_AF-A0A931PCD6-F1
#
_entry.id   AF-A0A931PCD6-F1
#
_cell.length_a   1.000
_cell.length_b   1.000
_cell.length_c   1.000
_cell.angle_alpha   90.00
_cell.angle_beta   90.00
_cell.angle_gamma   90.00
#
_symmetry.space_group_name_H-M   'P 1'
#
loop_
_entity.id
_entity.type
_entity.pdbx_description
1 polymer ?
#
loop_
_entity_poly.entity_id
_entity_poly.type
_entity_poly.pdbx_seq_one_letter_code
_entity_poly.pdbx_strand_id
1 'polypeptide(L)'
;MKKIFASMLPLLLLIFAPPIAWAKGEPVPFKTKFDYQYTSADFKTTISFPAAFEESFSEKETTNGIRKTVKVSASLKDDVYFFSATKHVVDIPEKEKMATVSVNSFTETIKGEIKKKEPFTYNGNTGAEALIYLPEQNAYVHYRALLIDRFQYQFVVIDKEEGSSEAVSRFFASFAYTE
;
A
#
# COMPACT_ATOMS: atom_id res chain seq x y z
N MET A 1 -16.74 31.62 -5.18
CA MET A 1 -16.24 30.24 -5.40
C MET A 1 -15.10 29.98 -4.41
N LYS A 2 -15.37 29.28 -3.30
CA LYS A 2 -14.35 28.97 -2.27
C LYS A 2 -13.63 27.68 -2.65
N LYS A 3 -12.33 27.78 -2.93
CA LYS A 3 -11.42 26.63 -3.09
C LYS A 3 -11.26 25.94 -1.73
N ILE A 4 -11.67 24.67 -1.63
CA ILE A 4 -11.32 23.82 -0.48
C ILE A 4 -10.04 23.09 -0.87
N PHE A 5 -8.89 23.68 -0.54
CA PHE A 5 -7.65 22.94 -0.38
C PHE A 5 -7.73 22.26 0.98
N ALA A 6 -8.10 20.98 1.00
CA ALA A 6 -7.94 20.16 2.19
C ALA A 6 -6.46 19.74 2.25
N SER A 7 -5.69 20.48 3.05
CA SER A 7 -4.35 20.07 3.46
C SER A 7 -4.43 18.75 4.23
N MET A 8 -3.75 17.73 3.71
CA MET A 8 -3.36 16.56 4.49
C MET A 8 -1.96 16.14 4.06
N LEU A 9 -0.97 16.77 4.67
CA LEU A 9 0.31 16.19 5.08
C LEU A 9 0.87 17.16 6.16
N PRO A 10 1.62 16.72 7.19
CA PRO A 10 2.45 15.51 7.23
C PRO A 10 2.23 14.63 8.47
N LEU A 11 2.44 13.32 8.36
CA LEU A 11 2.65 12.48 9.54
C LEU A 11 3.61 11.33 9.20
N LEU A 12 4.88 11.56 9.59
CA LEU A 12 5.93 10.61 10.00
C LEU A 12 6.37 9.56 8.94
N LEU A 13 7.63 9.42 8.51
CA LEU A 13 8.94 9.74 9.10
C LEU A 13 9.05 9.39 10.59
N LEU A 14 8.94 8.08 10.87
CA LEU A 14 9.48 7.45 12.07
C LEU A 14 9.58 5.93 11.80
N ILE A 15 10.58 5.53 11.02
CA ILE A 15 11.12 4.17 11.07
C ILE A 15 12.63 4.35 11.34
N PHE A 16 12.98 4.43 12.62
CA PHE A 16 14.35 4.15 13.04
C PHE A 16 14.56 2.64 12.89
N ALA A 17 15.12 2.21 11.76
CA ALA A 17 15.69 0.87 11.65
C ALA A 17 17.05 0.85 12.40
N PRO A 18 17.37 -0.19 13.18
CA PRO A 18 18.69 -0.32 13.79
C PRO A 18 19.77 -0.54 12.70
N PRO A 19 21.05 -0.25 12.98
CA PRO A 19 22.14 -0.53 12.04
C PRO A 19 22.31 -2.05 11.87
N ILE A 20 21.88 -2.59 10.73
CA ILE A 20 22.09 -4.01 10.38
C ILE A 20 23.52 -4.16 9.84
N ALA A 21 24.34 -4.92 10.56
CA ALA A 21 25.66 -5.35 10.10
C ALA A 21 25.52 -6.38 8.97
N TRP A 22 26.14 -6.10 7.82
CA TRP A 22 26.04 -6.91 6.62
C TRP A 22 26.96 -8.14 6.70
N ALA A 23 26.38 -9.33 6.89
CA ALA A 23 27.09 -10.58 6.67
C ALA A 23 27.00 -10.98 5.19
N LYS A 24 28.15 -11.12 4.53
CA LYS A 24 28.27 -11.68 3.17
C LYS A 24 27.91 -13.17 3.22
N GLY A 25 26.68 -13.52 2.86
CA GLY A 25 26.22 -14.89 2.65
C GLY A 25 25.66 -15.04 1.24
N GLU A 26 25.94 -16.19 0.61
CA GLU A 26 25.45 -16.54 -0.73
C GLU A 26 23.91 -16.60 -0.80
N PRO A 27 23.29 -16.30 -1.95
CA PRO A 27 21.84 -16.29 -2.08
C PRO A 27 21.26 -17.70 -2.01
N VAL A 28 20.55 -17.99 -0.91
CA VAL A 28 19.71 -19.20 -0.80
C VAL A 28 18.42 -18.96 -1.61
N PRO A 29 17.98 -19.88 -2.50
CA PRO A 29 16.70 -19.75 -3.19
C PRO A 29 15.56 -19.93 -2.18
N PHE A 30 15.03 -18.82 -1.68
CA PHE A 30 13.96 -18.82 -0.70
C PHE A 30 12.61 -18.76 -1.43
N LYS A 31 11.88 -19.87 -1.46
CA LYS A 31 10.43 -19.83 -1.75
C LYS A 31 9.75 -19.19 -0.54
N THR A 32 9.63 -17.87 -0.52
CA THR A 32 8.97 -17.13 0.56
C THR A 32 7.53 -17.62 0.73
N LYS A 33 7.22 -18.23 1.87
CA LYS A 33 5.85 -18.62 2.21
C LYS A 33 5.08 -17.41 2.76
N PHE A 34 3.83 -17.27 2.36
CA PHE A 34 2.93 -16.19 2.78
C PHE A 34 1.94 -16.76 3.81
N ASP A 35 2.46 -17.11 4.98
CA ASP A 35 1.73 -17.87 5.99
C ASP A 35 0.91 -16.99 6.95
N TYR A 36 1.09 -15.67 6.91
CA TYR A 36 0.42 -14.72 7.80
C TYR A 36 -0.72 -14.04 7.06
N GLN A 37 -1.95 -14.25 7.50
CA GLN A 37 -3.13 -13.72 6.84
C GLN A 37 -3.79 -12.63 7.71
N TYR A 38 -4.00 -11.47 7.12
CA TYR A 38 -4.88 -10.44 7.67
C TYR A 38 -6.26 -10.60 7.05
N THR A 39 -7.31 -10.67 7.87
CA THR A 39 -8.70 -10.75 7.44
C THR A 39 -9.54 -9.75 8.23
N SER A 40 -10.40 -9.02 7.53
CA SER A 40 -11.31 -8.07 8.16
C SER A 40 -12.67 -8.07 7.50
N ALA A 41 -13.70 -8.38 8.31
CA ALA A 41 -15.10 -8.23 7.91
C ALA A 41 -15.48 -6.75 7.75
N ASP A 42 -14.96 -5.87 8.61
CA ASP A 42 -15.27 -4.43 8.59
C ASP A 42 -14.83 -3.74 7.31
N PHE A 43 -13.68 -4.19 6.78
CA PHE A 43 -13.07 -3.70 5.55
C PHE A 43 -13.23 -4.68 4.37
N LYS A 44 -14.02 -5.74 4.51
CA LYS A 44 -14.33 -6.70 3.44
C LYS A 44 -13.11 -7.21 2.67
N THR A 45 -12.07 -7.63 3.40
CA THR A 45 -10.79 -7.96 2.79
C THR A 45 -10.05 -9.08 3.48
N THR A 46 -9.28 -9.81 2.69
CA THR A 46 -8.19 -10.67 3.14
C THR A 46 -6.94 -10.35 2.34
N ILE A 47 -5.77 -10.35 2.99
CA ILE A 47 -4.45 -10.23 2.34
C ILE A 47 -3.41 -11.02 3.12
N SER A 48 -2.43 -11.59 2.42
CA SER A 48 -1.38 -12.40 3.04
C SER A 48 -0.05 -11.67 3.07
N PHE A 49 0.72 -11.88 4.12
CA PHE A 49 2.04 -11.31 4.36
C PHE A 49 3.10 -12.41 4.49
N PRO A 50 4.35 -12.11 4.13
CA PRO A 50 5.45 -13.07 4.22
C PRO A 50 6.04 -13.19 5.64
N ALA A 51 5.61 -12.34 6.57
CA ALA A 51 6.05 -12.31 7.96
C ALA A 51 4.89 -11.86 8.87
N ALA A 52 5.07 -12.02 10.19
CA ALA A 52 4.14 -11.48 11.18
C ALA A 52 4.01 -9.96 10.98
N PHE A 53 2.79 -9.46 11.14
CA PHE A 53 2.46 -8.06 10.88
C PHE A 53 2.08 -7.32 12.15
N GLU A 54 2.28 -6.01 12.12
CA GLU A 54 1.76 -5.05 13.08
C GLU A 54 0.53 -4.38 12.49
N GLU A 55 -0.42 -4.03 13.37
CA GLU A 55 -1.70 -3.46 13.01
C GLU A 55 -1.92 -2.15 13.77
N SER A 56 -2.43 -1.13 13.07
CA SER A 56 -2.83 0.12 13.68
C SER A 56 -4.16 0.60 13.13
N PHE A 57 -4.97 1.18 14.00
CA PHE A 57 -6.30 1.67 13.69
C PHE A 57 -6.39 3.17 13.89
N SER A 58 -7.20 3.80 13.06
CA SER A 58 -7.60 5.18 13.25
C SER A 58 -9.04 5.39 12.82
N GLU A 59 -9.74 6.25 13.56
CA GLU A 59 -11.06 6.74 13.23
C GLU A 59 -11.00 8.26 13.14
N LYS A 60 -11.70 8.81 12.15
CA LYS A 60 -11.76 10.26 11.93
C LYS A 60 -13.20 10.66 11.68
N GLU A 61 -13.71 11.54 12.53
CA GLU A 61 -15.00 12.18 12.31
C GLU A 61 -14.91 13.11 11.08
N THR A 62 -15.91 13.00 10.21
CA THR A 62 -16.05 13.82 9.01
C THR A 62 -17.45 14.41 8.99
N THR A 63 -17.69 15.41 8.14
CA THR A 63 -19.00 16.05 7.97
C THR A 63 -20.13 15.05 7.73
N ASN A 64 -19.84 13.90 7.14
CA ASN A 64 -20.83 12.90 6.76
C ASN A 64 -20.83 11.66 7.67
N GLY A 65 -20.00 11.61 8.72
CA GLY A 65 -19.89 10.50 9.66
C GLY A 65 -18.44 10.05 9.92
N ILE A 66 -18.25 8.85 10.47
CA ILE A 66 -16.92 8.36 10.90
C ILE A 66 -16.24 7.59 9.76
N ARG A 67 -15.09 8.10 9.30
CA ARG A 67 -14.18 7.38 8.41
C ARG A 67 -13.28 6.48 9.24
N LYS A 68 -13.20 5.20 8.89
CA LYS A 68 -12.31 4.22 9.55
C LYS A 68 -11.15 3.86 8.63
N THR A 69 -9.95 3.74 9.20
CA THR A 69 -8.76 3.29 8.48
C THR A 69 -8.00 2.29 9.34
N VAL A 70 -7.63 1.17 8.74
CA VAL A 70 -6.68 0.20 9.28
C VAL A 70 -5.41 0.21 8.45
N LYS A 71 -4.27 0.08 9.10
CA LYS A 71 -2.97 -0.08 8.48
C LYS A 71 -2.30 -1.32 9.04
N VAL A 72 -1.77 -2.15 8.14
CA VAL A 72 -1.11 -3.41 8.46
C VAL A 72 0.26 -3.38 7.79
N SER A 73 1.32 -3.64 8.54
CA SER A 73 2.68 -3.65 8.02
C SER A 73 3.47 -4.86 8.49
N ALA A 74 4.26 -5.45 7.60
CA ALA A 74 5.20 -6.49 7.92
C ALA A 74 6.55 -6.17 7.28
N SER A 75 7.64 -6.57 7.94
CA SER A 75 8.98 -6.47 7.39
C SER A 75 9.59 -7.87 7.32
N LEU A 76 10.19 -8.21 6.19
CA LEU A 76 10.95 -9.44 6.03
C LEU A 76 12.31 -9.09 5.43
N LYS A 77 13.38 -9.24 6.22
CA LYS A 77 14.72 -8.76 5.86
C LYS A 77 14.69 -7.25 5.56
N ASP A 78 15.12 -6.86 4.35
CA ASP A 78 15.17 -5.47 3.89
C ASP A 78 13.88 -5.03 3.17
N ASP A 79 12.90 -5.93 3.02
CA ASP A 79 11.64 -5.63 2.35
C ASP A 79 10.57 -5.20 3.36
N VAL A 80 9.81 -4.16 3.00
CA VAL A 80 8.68 -3.66 3.78
C VAL A 80 7.39 -3.85 2.99
N TYR A 81 6.41 -4.47 3.61
CA TYR A 81 5.08 -4.72 3.06
C TYR A 81 4.07 -3.91 3.87
N PHE A 82 3.23 -3.13 3.19
CA PHE A 82 2.22 -2.32 3.83
C PHE A 82 0.89 -2.42 3.09
N PHE A 83 -0.16 -2.54 3.87
CA PHE A 83 -1.55 -2.53 3.42
C PHE A 83 -2.32 -1.51 4.24
N SER A 84 -3.15 -0.72 3.57
CA SER A 84 -4.08 0.20 4.20
C SER A 84 -5.46 0.01 3.59
N ALA A 85 -6.47 -0.12 4.44
CA ALA A 85 -7.87 -0.12 4.02
C ALA A 85 -8.59 1.03 4.72
N THR A 86 -9.30 1.82 3.93
CA THR A 86 -10.13 2.93 4.41
C THR A 86 -11.58 2.71 4.00
N LYS A 87 -12.48 2.75 4.98
CA LYS A 87 -13.92 2.71 4.80
C LYS A 87 -14.45 4.13 4.85
N HIS A 88 -14.89 4.62 3.70
CA HIS A 88 -15.53 5.93 3.57
C HIS A 88 -17.00 5.84 3.96
N VAL A 89 -17.55 6.97 4.40
CA VAL A 89 -18.94 7.02 4.90
C VAL A 89 -19.94 6.93 3.75
N VAL A 90 -19.58 7.47 2.60
CA VAL A 90 -20.37 7.47 1.37
C VAL A 90 -19.57 6.79 0.25
N ASP A 91 -20.28 6.31 -0.77
CA ASP A 91 -19.63 5.80 -1.96
C ASP A 91 -18.82 6.90 -2.64
N ILE A 92 -17.65 6.52 -3.15
CA ILE A 92 -16.71 7.46 -3.76
C ILE A 92 -17.12 7.67 -5.22
N PRO A 93 -17.53 8.88 -5.64
CA PRO A 93 -17.79 9.15 -7.05
C PRO A 93 -16.49 9.08 -7.86
N GLU A 94 -16.60 8.70 -9.14
CA GLU A 94 -15.47 8.67 -10.08
C GLU A 94 -14.27 7.82 -9.59
N LYS A 95 -14.54 6.59 -9.11
CA LYS A 95 -13.57 5.66 -8.51
C LYS A 95 -12.24 5.56 -9.28
N GLU A 96 -12.30 5.50 -10.61
CA GLU A 96 -11.14 5.46 -11.52
C GLU A 96 -10.22 6.68 -11.39
N LYS A 97 -10.82 7.88 -11.41
CA LYS A 97 -10.06 9.12 -11.24
C LYS A 97 -9.47 9.18 -9.83
N MET A 98 -10.18 8.69 -8.83
CA MET A 98 -9.73 8.68 -7.44
C MET A 98 -8.57 7.71 -7.18
N ALA A 99 -8.52 6.56 -7.86
CA ALA A 99 -7.35 5.67 -7.83
C ALA A 99 -6.11 6.39 -8.40
N THR A 100 -6.28 7.06 -9.54
CA THR A 100 -5.21 7.83 -10.20
C THR A 100 -4.74 9.01 -9.34
N VAL A 101 -5.67 9.74 -8.72
CA VAL A 101 -5.37 10.82 -7.77
C VAL A 101 -4.58 10.28 -6.59
N SER A 102 -4.95 9.11 -6.05
CA SER A 102 -4.24 8.49 -4.94
C SER A 102 -2.79 8.14 -5.29
N VAL A 103 -2.55 7.64 -6.51
CA VAL A 103 -1.19 7.41 -7.01
C VAL A 103 -0.43 8.72 -7.17
N ASN A 104 -1.04 9.75 -7.77
CA ASN A 104 -0.41 11.06 -7.94
C ASN A 104 0.04 11.66 -6.60
N SER A 105 -0.88 11.76 -5.65
CA SER A 105 -0.58 12.30 -4.32
C SER A 105 0.50 11.51 -3.60
N PHE A 106 0.52 10.18 -3.76
CA PHE A 106 1.59 9.34 -3.22
C PHE A 106 2.94 9.64 -3.87
N THR A 107 3.01 9.69 -5.21
CA THR A 107 4.24 9.98 -5.95
C THR A 107 4.81 11.37 -5.62
N GLU A 108 3.96 12.38 -5.50
CA GLU A 108 4.35 13.75 -5.11
C GLU A 108 4.90 13.79 -3.67
N THR A 109 4.36 12.96 -2.79
CA THR A 109 4.77 12.90 -1.39
C THR A 109 6.11 12.20 -1.21
N ILE A 110 6.33 11.08 -1.92
CA ILE A 110 7.52 10.25 -1.72
C ILE A 110 8.76 10.80 -2.43
N LYS A 111 8.58 11.75 -3.37
CA LYS A 111 9.64 12.48 -4.09
C LYS A 111 10.67 11.58 -4.79
N GLY A 112 10.24 10.41 -5.25
CA GLY A 112 11.07 9.48 -6.03
C GLY A 112 10.94 9.68 -7.55
N GLU A 113 11.77 8.95 -8.30
CA GLU A 113 11.69 8.87 -9.75
C GLU A 113 10.60 7.88 -10.18
N ILE A 114 9.57 8.36 -10.88
CA ILE A 114 8.51 7.49 -11.40
C ILE A 114 9.07 6.68 -12.58
N LYS A 115 9.16 5.36 -12.43
CA LYS A 115 9.61 4.43 -13.48
C LYS A 115 8.44 3.91 -14.31
N LYS A 116 7.30 3.66 -13.66
CA LYS A 116 6.08 3.14 -14.30
C LYS A 116 4.85 3.71 -13.62
N LYS A 117 3.79 3.96 -14.40
CA LYS A 117 2.47 4.29 -13.89
C LYS A 117 1.38 3.89 -14.89
N GLU A 118 0.46 3.03 -14.47
CA GLU A 118 -0.60 2.53 -15.35
C GLU A 118 -1.85 2.13 -14.58
N PRO A 119 -3.03 2.07 -15.24
CA PRO A 119 -4.22 1.47 -14.65
C PRO A 119 -4.09 -0.05 -14.58
N PHE A 120 -4.77 -0.68 -13.62
CA PHE A 120 -4.96 -2.14 -13.59
C PHE A 120 -6.43 -2.46 -13.30
N THR A 121 -6.87 -3.69 -13.56
CA THR A 121 -8.25 -4.13 -13.29
C THR A 121 -8.27 -5.26 -12.26
N TYR A 122 -9.18 -5.19 -11.30
CA TYR A 122 -9.47 -6.23 -10.32
C TYR A 122 -10.98 -6.43 -10.20
N ASN A 123 -11.48 -7.62 -10.53
CA ASN A 123 -12.91 -7.95 -10.48
C ASN A 123 -13.82 -6.87 -11.12
N GLY A 124 -13.42 -6.36 -12.30
CA GLY A 124 -14.14 -5.30 -13.01
C GLY A 124 -14.00 -3.88 -12.44
N ASN A 125 -13.27 -3.70 -11.33
CA ASN A 125 -12.92 -2.39 -10.77
C ASN A 125 -11.55 -1.96 -11.27
N THR A 126 -11.45 -0.73 -11.77
CA THR A 126 -10.19 -0.14 -12.22
C THR A 126 -9.43 0.47 -11.04
N GLY A 127 -8.20 0.01 -10.83
CA GLY A 127 -7.22 0.60 -9.93
C GLY A 127 -6.10 1.32 -10.69
N ALA A 128 -5.14 1.84 -9.94
CA ALA A 128 -3.94 2.46 -10.50
C ALA A 128 -2.70 1.97 -9.76
N GLU A 129 -1.62 1.75 -10.50
CA GLU A 129 -0.32 1.30 -9.98
C GLU A 129 0.82 2.23 -10.39
N ALA A 130 1.87 2.25 -9.58
CA ALA A 130 3.12 2.94 -9.88
C ALA A 130 4.33 2.18 -9.34
N LEU A 131 5.43 2.24 -10.11
CA LEU A 131 6.77 1.86 -9.68
C LEU A 131 7.60 3.12 -9.52
N ILE A 132 8.17 3.33 -8.34
CA ILE A 132 8.90 4.54 -7.99
C ILE A 132 10.28 4.14 -7.47
N TYR A 133 11.33 4.69 -8.06
CA TYR A 133 12.69 4.50 -7.57
C TYR A 133 13.07 5.60 -6.59
N LEU A 134 13.72 5.23 -5.49
CA LEU A 134 14.21 6.12 -4.44
C LEU A 134 15.75 6.13 -4.46
N PRO A 135 16.39 7.12 -5.11
CA PRO A 135 17.84 7.12 -5.31
C PRO A 135 18.64 7.13 -4.01
N GLU A 136 18.19 7.90 -3.01
CA GLU A 136 18.87 8.02 -1.72
C GLU A 136 18.86 6.71 -0.91
N GLN A 137 17.83 5.90 -1.09
CA GLN A 137 17.68 4.62 -0.40
C GLN A 137 18.14 3.43 -1.26
N ASN A 138 18.45 3.66 -2.54
CA ASN A 138 18.65 2.63 -3.56
C ASN A 138 17.58 1.54 -3.43
N ALA A 139 16.31 1.93 -3.56
CA ALA A 139 15.15 1.08 -3.32
C ALA A 139 14.03 1.40 -4.32
N TYR A 140 13.14 0.44 -4.54
CA TYR A 140 11.96 0.57 -5.37
C TYR A 140 10.70 0.47 -4.52
N VAL A 141 9.69 1.27 -4.87
CA VAL A 141 8.39 1.29 -4.24
C VAL A 141 7.35 0.86 -5.24
N HIS A 142 6.75 -0.30 -4.98
CA HIS A 142 5.62 -0.85 -5.71
C HIS A 142 4.35 -0.38 -5.02
N TYR A 143 3.63 0.54 -5.66
CA TYR A 143 2.42 1.13 -5.09
C TYR A 143 1.19 0.76 -5.92
N ARG A 144 0.11 0.31 -5.26
CA ARG A 144 -1.21 0.13 -5.87
C ARG A 144 -2.29 0.83 -5.06
N ALA A 145 -3.26 1.41 -5.76
CA ALA A 145 -4.49 1.92 -5.18
C ALA A 145 -5.69 1.29 -5.89
N LEU A 146 -6.66 0.82 -5.12
CA LEU A 146 -7.90 0.20 -5.61
C LEU A 146 -9.10 0.74 -4.84
N LEU A 147 -10.18 1.05 -5.55
CA LEU A 147 -11.44 1.47 -4.96
C LEU A 147 -12.52 0.46 -5.32
N ILE A 148 -13.22 -0.06 -4.32
CA ILE A 148 -14.38 -0.94 -4.47
C ILE A 148 -15.47 -0.39 -3.56
N ASP A 149 -16.65 -0.10 -4.09
CA ASP A 149 -17.74 0.55 -3.35
C ASP A 149 -17.28 1.79 -2.56
N ARG A 150 -17.42 1.75 -1.23
CA ARG A 150 -16.97 2.79 -0.29
C ARG A 150 -15.59 2.52 0.31
N PHE A 151 -14.87 1.52 -0.19
CA PHE A 151 -13.57 1.10 0.32
C PHE A 151 -12.45 1.57 -0.60
N GLN A 152 -11.39 2.08 0.02
CA GLN A 152 -10.13 2.40 -0.65
C GLN A 152 -9.04 1.53 -0.04
N TYR A 153 -8.36 0.78 -0.90
CA TYR A 153 -7.23 -0.07 -0.56
C TYR A 153 -5.96 0.51 -1.14
N GLN A 154 -4.91 0.51 -0.34
CA GLN A 154 -3.58 0.93 -0.73
C GLN A 154 -2.59 -0.17 -0.37
N PHE A 155 -1.72 -0.49 -1.32
CA PHE A 155 -0.73 -1.53 -1.19
C PHE A 155 0.63 -0.92 -1.47
N VAL A 156 1.61 -1.20 -0.62
CA VAL A 156 2.98 -0.73 -0.79
C VAL A 156 3.92 -1.89 -0.52
N VAL A 157 4.85 -2.13 -1.44
CA VAL A 157 6.04 -2.93 -1.16
C VAL A 157 7.26 -2.07 -1.43
N ILE A 158 8.19 -2.04 -0.48
CA ILE A 158 9.49 -1.40 -0.66
C ILE A 158 10.53 -2.52 -0.69
N ASP A 159 11.26 -2.64 -1.79
CA ASP A 159 12.32 -3.65 -1.98
C ASP A 159 13.52 -3.07 -2.74
N LYS A 160 14.49 -3.92 -3.07
CA LYS A 160 15.71 -3.53 -3.82
C LYS A 160 15.63 -3.82 -5.31
N GLU A 161 14.55 -4.42 -5.80
CA GLU A 161 14.47 -4.95 -7.16
C GLU A 161 13.70 -4.01 -8.11
N GLU A 162 14.29 -3.72 -9.27
CA GLU A 162 13.62 -2.99 -10.34
C GLU A 162 12.60 -3.89 -11.05
N GLY A 163 11.43 -4.03 -10.46
CA GLY A 163 10.34 -4.84 -11.02
C GLY A 163 9.67 -5.71 -9.97
N SER A 164 8.57 -6.37 -10.36
CA SER A 164 7.83 -7.20 -9.42
C SER A 164 8.56 -8.51 -9.16
N SER A 165 9.31 -8.57 -8.07
CA SER A 165 9.83 -9.82 -7.52
C SER A 165 8.70 -10.84 -7.29
N GLU A 166 9.03 -12.13 -7.12
CA GLU A 166 8.02 -13.15 -6.82
C GLU A 166 7.23 -12.78 -5.54
N ALA A 167 7.92 -12.23 -4.53
CA ALA A 167 7.31 -11.82 -3.28
C ALA A 167 6.35 -10.64 -3.46
N VAL A 168 6.74 -9.60 -4.22
CA VAL A 168 5.87 -8.48 -4.58
C VAL A 168 4.62 -8.98 -5.30
N SER A 169 4.81 -9.83 -6.30
CA SER A 169 3.72 -10.40 -7.10
C SER A 169 2.75 -11.21 -6.23
N ARG A 170 3.28 -12.03 -5.33
CA ARG A 170 2.49 -12.83 -4.38
C ARG A 170 1.72 -11.97 -3.38
N PHE A 171 2.35 -10.92 -2.84
CA PHE A 171 1.69 -10.00 -1.93
C PHE A 171 0.45 -9.38 -2.58
N PHE A 172 0.61 -8.77 -3.76
CA PHE A 172 -0.52 -8.16 -4.45
C PHE A 172 -1.58 -9.16 -4.92
N ALA A 173 -1.16 -10.35 -5.38
CA ALA A 173 -2.09 -11.40 -5.81
C ALA A 173 -2.87 -12.02 -4.63
N SER A 174 -2.36 -11.92 -3.41
CA SER A 174 -3.02 -12.46 -2.21
C SER A 174 -4.24 -11.66 -1.75
N PHE A 175 -4.44 -10.46 -2.30
CA PHE A 175 -5.58 -9.62 -1.97
C PHE A 175 -6.90 -10.22 -2.49
N ALA A 176 -7.85 -10.37 -1.57
CA ALA A 176 -9.19 -10.84 -1.86
C ALA A 176 -10.22 -9.90 -1.22
N TYR A 177 -11.12 -9.35 -2.04
CA TYR A 177 -12.33 -8.68 -1.54
C TYR A 177 -13.37 -9.74 -1.14
N THR A 178 -13.94 -9.62 0.06
CA THR A 178 -14.96 -10.54 0.58
C THR A 178 -16.33 -9.87 0.59
N GLU A 179 -17.30 -10.42 -0.14
CA GLU A 179 -18.66 -9.84 -0.27
C GLU A 179 -19.48 -9.91 1.02
#